data_AF-A0A5S5C5L5-F1
#
_entry.id   AF-A0A5S5C5L5-F1
#
_cell.length_a   1.000
_cell.length_b   1.000
_cell.length_c   1.000
_cell.angle_alpha   90.00
_cell.angle_beta   90.00
_cell.angle_gamma   90.00
#
_symmetry.space_group_name_H-M   'P 1'
#
loop_
_entity.id
_entity.type
_entity.pdbx_description
1 polymer ?
#
loop_
_entity_poly.entity_id
_entity_poly.type
_entity_poly.pdbx_seq_one_letter_code
_entity_poly.pdbx_strand_id
1 'polypeptide(L)'
;MNARILIVALLVLAVGCSNGANDASPSGGNAGQAAPSDDQSESIGGIVGQIIPPNDTPDNTPSDQPSSPPPAQASDAIVGETVKEQSFPVEFELAGESEFITTAEDVDGRPKLHFYVKKADAVTELAYEPESPGAYYSVAAVAFRDVSGDDRKDIIILMEYVTGAGQMGTVPVSQLLLYKQTESGFVQDQALQEKARAGVPYRILTIQDVMTGLATEPSDSVPNAWKKLKSGDYELEGSDELQGSTVTVEKVAADRLQFRLDAFYAADEEAAERGGVNIGNIESGEATISGEDMVFRDGEFELTISLIANNKLYVSDNGVGYFGHNVWVHGEYERKD
;
A
#
# COMPACT_ATOMS: atom_id res chain seq x y z
N MET A 1 24.46 -14.43 -16.47
CA MET A 1 23.66 -15.64 -16.17
C MET A 1 23.57 -15.78 -14.66
N ASN A 2 22.39 -15.54 -14.10
CA ASN A 2 21.88 -16.06 -12.83
C ASN A 2 20.46 -15.48 -12.68
N ALA A 3 19.48 -16.16 -13.28
CA ALA A 3 18.07 -15.84 -13.12
C ALA A 3 17.62 -16.34 -11.75
N ARG A 4 17.20 -15.43 -10.88
CA ARG A 4 16.50 -15.78 -9.64
C ARG A 4 15.05 -16.08 -10.01
N ILE A 5 14.66 -17.33 -9.77
CA ILE A 5 13.28 -17.82 -9.93
C ILE A 5 12.46 -17.25 -8.77
N LEU A 6 11.52 -16.36 -9.09
CA LEU A 6 10.49 -15.90 -8.16
C LEU A 6 9.33 -16.89 -8.24
N ILE A 7 9.07 -17.61 -7.16
CA ILE A 7 7.94 -18.55 -7.06
C ILE A 7 6.69 -17.75 -6.66
N VAL A 8 5.73 -17.64 -7.58
CA VAL A 8 4.41 -17.08 -7.30
C VAL A 8 3.51 -18.21 -6.78
N ALA A 9 3.03 -18.06 -5.55
CA ALA A 9 2.07 -18.98 -4.95
C ALA A 9 0.66 -18.73 -5.48
N LEU A 10 0.06 -19.76 -6.10
CA LEU A 10 -1.31 -19.76 -6.60
C LEU A 10 -2.26 -20.18 -5.47
N LEU A 11 -3.11 -19.26 -4.97
CA LEU A 11 -4.14 -19.60 -3.98
C LEU A 11 -5.51 -19.77 -4.65
N VAL A 12 -6.01 -21.00 -4.66
CA VAL A 12 -7.40 -21.34 -5.02
C VAL A 12 -8.16 -21.61 -3.72
N LEU A 13 -9.17 -20.80 -3.39
CA LEU A 13 -10.07 -21.08 -2.27
C LEU A 13 -11.48 -21.36 -2.78
N ALA A 14 -11.93 -22.59 -2.50
CA ALA A 14 -13.29 -23.06 -2.69
C ALA A 14 -14.17 -22.74 -1.47
N VAL A 15 -15.45 -22.52 -1.76
CA VAL A 15 -16.54 -22.11 -0.87
C VAL A 15 -16.88 -23.16 0.19
N GLY A 16 -17.29 -22.71 1.39
CA GLY A 16 -18.00 -23.53 2.38
C GLY A 16 -18.92 -22.69 3.27
N CYS A 17 -20.23 -22.81 3.06
CA CYS A 17 -21.28 -22.26 3.92
C CYS A 17 -21.51 -23.12 5.16
N SER A 18 -21.86 -22.52 6.32
CA SER A 18 -22.80 -23.15 7.27
C SER A 18 -23.44 -22.15 8.23
N ASN A 19 -24.73 -22.39 8.47
CA ASN A 19 -25.75 -21.61 9.18
C ASN A 19 -25.72 -21.72 10.72
N GLY A 20 -26.34 -20.70 11.33
CA GLY A 20 -27.29 -20.82 12.45
C GLY A 20 -26.70 -20.80 13.87
N ALA A 21 -27.39 -20.40 14.93
CA ALA A 21 -28.69 -19.78 15.17
C ALA A 21 -28.78 -19.48 16.70
N ASN A 22 -29.60 -18.49 17.10
CA ASN A 22 -30.30 -18.34 18.41
C ASN A 22 -29.42 -18.11 19.67
N ASP A 23 -29.83 -17.43 20.75
CA ASP A 23 -31.09 -16.79 21.18
C ASP A 23 -30.80 -15.88 22.41
N ALA A 24 -31.65 -14.85 22.57
CA ALA A 24 -32.23 -14.25 23.79
C ALA A 24 -31.41 -13.95 25.09
N SER A 25 -31.29 -12.63 25.39
CA SER A 25 -31.79 -11.86 26.58
C SER A 25 -31.50 -12.31 28.04
N PRO A 26 -31.82 -11.51 29.10
CA PRO A 26 -31.74 -10.06 29.35
C PRO A 26 -31.15 -9.72 30.75
N SER A 27 -30.88 -8.44 31.07
CA SER A 27 -31.09 -7.80 32.40
C SER A 27 -30.44 -6.40 32.40
N GLY A 28 -31.21 -5.32 32.61
CA GLY A 28 -31.34 -4.64 33.92
C GLY A 28 -30.31 -3.49 34.00
N GLY A 29 -30.60 -2.20 34.14
CA GLY A 29 -31.73 -1.49 34.72
C GLY A 29 -31.19 -0.51 35.77
N ASN A 30 -31.38 0.80 35.55
CA ASN A 30 -31.20 1.97 36.45
C ASN A 30 -29.76 2.42 36.79
N ALA A 31 -29.47 3.70 37.07
CA ALA A 31 -30.11 5.01 36.94
C ALA A 31 -29.09 6.03 37.47
N GLY A 32 -29.16 7.30 37.05
CA GLY A 32 -28.48 8.38 37.79
C GLY A 32 -28.11 9.59 36.96
N GLN A 33 -28.97 10.61 37.00
CA GLN A 33 -28.80 11.94 36.42
C GLN A 33 -27.78 12.82 37.17
N ALA A 34 -27.22 13.78 36.43
CA ALA A 34 -27.19 15.23 36.72
C ALA A 34 -25.79 15.91 36.69
N ALA A 35 -25.67 16.86 35.77
CA ALA A 35 -24.73 17.99 35.71
C ALA A 35 -25.08 19.06 36.80
N PRO A 36 -24.54 20.31 36.85
CA PRO A 36 -23.56 21.02 35.99
C PRO A 36 -22.55 21.94 36.75
N SER A 37 -21.61 22.58 36.03
CA SER A 37 -21.05 23.95 36.24
C SER A 37 -20.00 24.23 35.13
N ASP A 38 -20.17 25.22 34.24
CA ASP A 38 -19.74 26.65 34.33
C ASP A 38 -18.24 26.79 34.65
N ASP A 39 -17.41 27.63 34.04
CA ASP A 39 -17.41 28.58 32.92
C ASP A 39 -15.93 29.08 32.83
N GLN A 40 -15.59 29.79 31.75
CA GLN A 40 -14.50 30.77 31.61
C GLN A 40 -13.38 30.49 30.59
N SER A 41 -13.61 31.12 29.44
CA SER A 41 -12.61 31.75 28.57
C SER A 41 -11.86 32.88 29.27
N GLU A 42 -10.55 33.02 29.03
CA GLU A 42 -9.90 34.33 28.92
C GLU A 42 -8.84 34.33 27.82
N SER A 43 -8.93 35.36 26.97
CA SER A 43 -7.99 35.77 25.95
C SER A 43 -6.91 36.67 26.53
N ILE A 44 -5.68 36.62 25.99
CA ILE A 44 -4.76 37.77 25.98
C ILE A 44 -4.11 37.87 24.59
N GLY A 45 -4.42 38.96 23.88
CA GLY A 45 -3.66 39.44 22.70
C GLY A 45 -2.36 40.13 23.14
N GLY A 46 -1.44 40.56 22.28
CA GLY A 46 -1.32 40.61 20.83
C GLY A 46 -0.01 41.36 20.55
N ILE A 47 0.64 41.14 19.40
CA ILE A 47 1.62 42.08 18.87
C ILE A 47 1.38 42.24 17.37
N VAL A 48 1.22 43.50 16.99
CA VAL A 48 0.96 44.04 15.67
C VAL A 48 2.25 44.04 14.84
N GLY A 49 2.20 43.50 13.63
CA GLY A 49 3.19 43.70 12.58
C GLY A 49 2.47 43.87 11.24
N GLN A 50 2.43 45.11 10.73
CA GLN A 50 1.89 45.45 9.41
C GLN A 50 2.59 44.66 8.31
N ILE A 51 1.83 43.98 7.45
CA ILE A 51 2.26 43.66 6.08
C ILE A 51 1.10 43.99 5.13
N ILE A 52 1.47 44.69 4.07
CA ILE A 52 0.70 45.37 3.01
C ILE A 52 -0.16 44.36 2.21
N PRO A 53 -1.39 44.70 1.78
CA PRO A 53 -2.15 43.85 0.86
C PRO A 53 -1.68 44.06 -0.61
N PRO A 54 -1.39 43.01 -1.39
CA PRO A 54 -1.42 43.10 -2.85
C PRO A 54 -2.83 42.71 -3.31
N ASN A 55 -3.65 43.66 -3.75
CA ASN A 55 -3.76 44.14 -5.13
C ASN A 55 -4.32 43.07 -6.08
N ASP A 56 -5.65 43.12 -6.27
CA ASP A 56 -6.41 42.36 -7.25
C ASP A 56 -5.86 42.61 -8.67
N THR A 57 -5.17 41.61 -9.22
CA THR A 57 -4.89 41.52 -10.65
C THR A 57 -5.21 40.07 -11.05
N PRO A 58 -5.98 39.82 -12.13
CA PRO A 58 -6.29 38.46 -12.54
C PRO A 58 -5.02 37.77 -13.01
N ASP A 59 -4.59 36.77 -12.23
CA ASP A 59 -3.49 35.88 -12.58
C ASP A 59 -4.00 34.92 -13.66
N ASN A 60 -3.62 35.20 -14.91
CA ASN A 60 -3.72 34.24 -16.01
C ASN A 60 -2.54 33.27 -15.89
N THR A 61 -2.56 32.42 -14.87
CA THR A 61 -1.74 31.22 -14.81
C THR A 61 -2.50 30.15 -15.60
N PRO A 62 -1.91 29.50 -16.62
CA PRO A 62 -2.52 28.32 -17.20
C PRO A 62 -2.66 27.29 -16.07
N SER A 63 -3.89 26.89 -15.77
CA SER A 63 -4.13 25.71 -14.95
C SER A 63 -3.42 24.54 -15.62
N ASP A 64 -2.39 24.02 -14.98
CA ASP A 64 -1.79 22.72 -15.33
C ASP A 64 -2.86 21.65 -15.08
N GLN A 65 -3.72 21.49 -16.08
CA GLN A 65 -4.60 20.36 -16.21
C GLN A 65 -3.70 19.15 -16.44
N PRO A 66 -3.79 18.07 -15.65
CA PRO A 66 -3.05 16.86 -15.95
C PRO A 66 -3.38 16.44 -17.38
N SER A 67 -2.35 16.33 -18.21
CA SER A 67 -2.48 15.89 -19.59
C SER A 67 -3.14 14.51 -19.58
N SER A 68 -4.27 14.38 -20.27
CA SER A 68 -4.92 13.09 -20.46
C SER A 68 -3.89 12.10 -21.02
N PRO A 69 -3.80 10.88 -20.48
CA PRO A 69 -2.79 9.93 -20.91
C PRO A 69 -3.06 9.55 -22.36
N PRO A 70 -2.02 9.14 -23.11
CA PRO A 70 -2.17 8.80 -24.51
C PRO A 70 -3.19 7.66 -24.67
N PRO A 71 -4.12 7.75 -25.64
CA PRO A 71 -4.96 6.60 -25.98
C PRO A 71 -4.07 5.44 -26.43
N ALA A 72 -4.57 4.20 -26.29
CA ALA A 72 -3.89 3.04 -26.84
C ALA A 72 -3.67 3.22 -28.35
N GLN A 73 -2.47 2.86 -28.83
CA GLN A 73 -2.04 3.15 -30.19
C GLN A 73 -1.85 1.85 -30.97
N ALA A 74 -2.24 1.85 -32.24
CA ALA A 74 -1.88 0.77 -33.13
C ALA A 74 -0.35 0.69 -33.20
N SER A 75 0.20 -0.52 -33.07
CA SER A 75 1.63 -0.77 -33.21
C SER A 75 1.90 -1.72 -34.37
N ASP A 76 2.90 -1.39 -35.18
CA ASP A 76 3.34 -2.23 -36.29
C ASP A 76 4.15 -3.44 -35.80
N ALA A 77 4.65 -3.41 -34.56
CA ALA A 77 5.46 -4.48 -33.97
C ALA A 77 5.35 -4.55 -32.44
N ILE A 78 5.58 -5.74 -31.90
CA ILE A 78 5.81 -5.94 -30.46
C ILE A 78 7.30 -5.67 -30.18
N VAL A 79 7.59 -4.72 -29.29
CA VAL A 79 8.96 -4.34 -28.90
C VAL A 79 9.37 -5.13 -27.66
N GLY A 80 10.66 -5.43 -27.52
CA GLY A 80 11.21 -6.10 -26.34
C GLY A 80 11.00 -7.62 -26.29
N GLU A 81 11.54 -8.25 -25.24
CA GLU A 81 11.41 -9.67 -24.99
C GLU A 81 10.11 -9.97 -24.23
N THR A 82 9.34 -10.97 -24.67
CA THR A 82 8.10 -11.36 -24.01
C THR A 82 8.34 -11.95 -22.62
N VAL A 83 7.64 -11.39 -21.63
CA VAL A 83 7.56 -11.94 -20.27
C VAL A 83 6.41 -12.94 -20.24
N LYS A 84 6.73 -14.22 -20.47
CA LYS A 84 5.74 -15.28 -20.70
C LYS A 84 4.80 -15.50 -19.53
N GLU A 85 5.31 -15.36 -18.31
CA GLU A 85 4.55 -15.53 -17.07
C GLU A 85 3.54 -14.40 -16.85
N GLN A 86 3.65 -13.30 -17.59
CA GLN A 86 2.78 -12.13 -17.55
C GLN A 86 2.11 -11.86 -18.91
N SER A 87 2.00 -12.89 -19.75
CA SER A 87 1.34 -12.84 -21.06
C SER A 87 0.31 -13.95 -21.14
N PHE A 88 -0.93 -13.60 -21.52
CA PHE A 88 -2.08 -14.48 -21.33
C PHE A 88 -3.01 -14.45 -22.54
N PRO A 89 -3.55 -15.61 -22.97
CA PRO A 89 -4.74 -15.61 -23.81
C PRO A 89 -5.93 -15.07 -23.00
N VAL A 90 -6.73 -14.22 -23.62
CA VAL A 90 -7.89 -13.59 -22.99
C VAL A 90 -9.01 -13.39 -24.00
N GLU A 91 -10.24 -13.68 -23.60
CA GLU A 91 -11.42 -13.37 -24.38
C GLU A 91 -12.09 -12.11 -23.82
N PHE A 92 -12.17 -11.09 -24.68
CA PHE A 92 -12.76 -9.79 -24.40
C PHE A 92 -14.12 -9.67 -25.06
N GLU A 93 -15.05 -8.96 -24.45
CA GLU A 93 -16.44 -8.88 -24.90
C GLU A 93 -16.57 -8.18 -26.26
N LEU A 94 -15.83 -7.08 -26.48
CA LEU A 94 -15.80 -6.37 -27.77
C LEU A 94 -14.67 -6.84 -28.70
N ALA A 95 -13.53 -7.23 -28.14
CA ALA A 95 -12.37 -7.63 -28.93
C ALA A 95 -12.34 -9.13 -29.28
N GLY A 96 -13.13 -9.98 -28.63
CA GLY A 96 -13.11 -11.43 -28.82
C GLY A 96 -11.81 -12.06 -28.33
N GLU A 97 -11.47 -13.22 -28.89
CA GLU A 97 -10.20 -13.93 -28.62
C GLU A 97 -9.00 -13.03 -28.93
N SER A 98 -8.21 -12.76 -27.89
CA SER A 98 -7.05 -11.88 -27.92
C SER A 98 -5.91 -12.45 -27.07
N GLU A 99 -4.73 -11.86 -27.20
CA GLU A 99 -3.57 -12.15 -26.36
C GLU A 99 -3.11 -10.85 -25.69
N PHE A 100 -3.06 -10.85 -24.36
CA PHE A 100 -2.37 -9.80 -23.62
C PHE A 100 -0.89 -10.17 -23.52
N ILE A 101 -0.01 -9.24 -23.91
CA ILE A 101 1.42 -9.50 -24.02
C ILE A 101 2.17 -8.46 -23.20
N THR A 102 2.91 -8.93 -22.21
CA THR A 102 3.90 -8.12 -21.50
C THR A 102 5.27 -8.35 -22.14
N THR A 103 6.02 -7.27 -22.33
CA THR A 103 7.41 -7.34 -22.78
C THR A 103 8.31 -6.45 -21.94
N ALA A 104 9.60 -6.75 -21.96
CA ALA A 104 10.65 -5.92 -21.40
C ALA A 104 11.70 -5.60 -22.47
N GLU A 105 11.97 -4.33 -22.70
CA GLU A 105 13.05 -3.83 -23.52
C GLU A 105 14.19 -3.33 -22.61
N ASP A 106 15.44 -3.70 -22.90
CA ASP A 106 16.60 -3.10 -22.22
C ASP A 106 16.91 -1.76 -22.89
N VAL A 107 16.70 -0.66 -22.15
CA VAL A 107 17.05 0.70 -22.55
C VAL A 107 18.11 1.22 -21.59
N ASP A 108 19.35 1.33 -22.08
CA ASP A 108 20.51 1.80 -21.31
C ASP A 108 20.75 1.03 -19.99
N GLY A 109 20.57 -0.29 -20.00
CA GLY A 109 20.73 -1.17 -18.83
C GLY A 109 19.55 -1.14 -17.88
N ARG A 110 18.38 -0.68 -18.33
CA ARG A 110 17.15 -0.59 -17.54
C ARG A 110 15.99 -1.25 -18.29
N PRO A 111 15.17 -2.08 -17.61
CA PRO A 111 13.99 -2.67 -18.22
C PRO A 111 12.92 -1.59 -18.39
N LYS A 112 12.50 -1.38 -19.63
CA LYS A 112 11.29 -0.65 -19.99
C LYS A 112 10.20 -1.66 -20.32
N LEU A 113 9.09 -1.60 -19.59
CA LEU A 113 7.96 -2.51 -19.80
C LEU A 113 7.06 -1.97 -20.90
N HIS A 114 6.56 -2.86 -21.75
CA HIS A 114 5.48 -2.55 -22.69
C HIS A 114 4.38 -3.59 -22.56
N PHE A 115 3.15 -3.13 -22.79
CA PHE A 115 1.95 -3.94 -22.71
C PHE A 115 1.17 -3.85 -24.01
N TYR A 116 0.75 -4.99 -24.54
CA TYR A 116 0.03 -5.07 -25.79
C TYR A 116 -1.24 -5.91 -25.66
N VAL A 117 -2.24 -5.56 -26.46
CA VAL A 117 -3.34 -6.45 -26.80
C VAL A 117 -3.20 -6.80 -28.28
N LYS A 118 -3.07 -8.09 -28.57
CA LYS A 118 -2.99 -8.62 -29.91
C LYS A 118 -4.27 -9.36 -30.27
N LYS A 119 -4.83 -9.06 -31.43
CA LYS A 119 -5.99 -9.74 -32.02
C LYS A 119 -5.69 -10.09 -33.47
N ALA A 120 -5.63 -11.38 -33.77
CA ALA A 120 -5.15 -11.88 -35.07
C ALA A 120 -3.80 -11.22 -35.44
N ASP A 121 -3.77 -10.45 -36.53
CA ASP A 121 -2.57 -9.74 -37.00
C ASP A 121 -2.47 -8.30 -36.48
N ALA A 122 -3.48 -7.79 -35.79
CA ALA A 122 -3.48 -6.44 -35.24
C ALA A 122 -2.89 -6.41 -33.82
N VAL A 123 -1.98 -5.48 -33.56
CA VAL A 123 -1.36 -5.24 -32.25
C VAL A 123 -1.65 -3.81 -31.82
N THR A 124 -2.12 -3.67 -30.59
CA THR A 124 -2.38 -2.38 -29.95
C THR A 124 -1.50 -2.27 -28.70
N GLU A 125 -0.69 -1.23 -28.61
CA GLU A 125 0.08 -0.91 -27.41
C GLU A 125 -0.78 -0.15 -26.40
N LEU A 126 -0.77 -0.62 -25.17
CA LEU A 126 -1.36 0.05 -24.02
C LEU A 126 -0.31 1.03 -23.46
N ALA A 127 -0.28 2.23 -24.03
CA ALA A 127 0.63 3.28 -23.58
C ALA A 127 0.32 3.69 -22.14
N TYR A 128 1.37 4.00 -21.38
CA TYR A 128 1.29 4.55 -20.02
C TYR A 128 2.46 5.49 -19.75
N GLU A 129 2.32 6.29 -18.70
CA GLU A 129 3.40 7.12 -18.16
C GLU A 129 3.88 6.53 -16.83
N PRO A 130 5.18 6.20 -16.69
CA PRO A 130 5.73 5.75 -15.41
C PRO A 130 5.66 6.86 -14.35
N GLU A 131 5.16 6.55 -13.15
CA GLU A 131 5.11 7.50 -12.03
C GLU A 131 6.49 7.99 -11.57
N SER A 132 7.51 7.14 -11.71
CA SER A 132 8.90 7.44 -11.35
C SER A 132 9.81 7.21 -12.55
N PRO A 133 9.98 8.23 -13.40
CA PRO A 133 10.84 8.13 -14.57
C PRO A 133 12.26 7.71 -14.19
N GLY A 134 12.74 6.63 -14.81
CA GLY A 134 14.08 6.09 -14.56
C GLY A 134 14.17 5.11 -13.38
N ALA A 135 13.09 4.85 -12.64
CA ALA A 135 13.06 3.74 -11.70
C ALA A 135 13.06 2.38 -12.41
N TYR A 136 13.47 1.34 -11.69
CA TYR A 136 13.35 -0.03 -12.15
C TYR A 136 11.95 -0.53 -11.86
N TYR A 137 11.24 -0.96 -12.91
CA TYR A 137 9.90 -1.51 -12.80
C TYR A 137 9.88 -3.03 -13.00
N SER A 138 9.02 -3.70 -12.25
CA SER A 138 8.61 -5.09 -12.49
C SER A 138 7.09 -5.21 -12.49
N VAL A 139 6.55 -6.17 -13.25
CA VAL A 139 5.12 -6.49 -13.21
C VAL A 139 4.83 -7.38 -12.02
N ALA A 140 4.00 -6.89 -11.10
CA ALA A 140 3.55 -7.64 -9.92
C ALA A 140 2.34 -8.52 -10.26
N ALA A 141 1.36 -7.98 -10.98
CA ALA A 141 0.17 -8.71 -11.38
C ALA A 141 -0.53 -8.11 -12.61
N VAL A 142 -1.24 -8.97 -13.34
CA VAL A 142 -2.18 -8.59 -14.40
C VAL A 142 -3.50 -9.30 -14.14
N ALA A 143 -4.62 -8.60 -14.31
CA ALA A 143 -5.95 -9.19 -14.22
C ALA A 143 -6.92 -8.59 -15.25
N PHE A 144 -7.96 -9.36 -15.57
CA PHE A 144 -9.02 -8.96 -16.49
C PHE A 144 -10.36 -9.04 -15.75
N ARG A 145 -10.95 -7.89 -15.43
CA ARG A 145 -12.19 -7.79 -14.64
C ARG A 145 -13.00 -6.59 -15.09
N ASP A 146 -14.31 -6.69 -15.00
CA ASP A 146 -15.17 -5.51 -15.12
C ASP A 146 -15.02 -4.66 -13.85
N VAL A 147 -14.29 -3.55 -13.98
CA VAL A 147 -14.14 -2.56 -12.89
C VAL A 147 -14.89 -1.28 -13.20
N SER A 148 -15.28 -1.07 -14.45
CA SER A 148 -16.06 0.08 -14.88
C SER A 148 -17.58 -0.10 -14.71
N GLY A 149 -18.05 -1.32 -14.53
CA GLY A 149 -19.45 -1.69 -14.33
C GLY A 149 -20.27 -1.72 -15.63
N ASP A 150 -19.62 -1.95 -16.78
CA ASP A 150 -20.26 -1.98 -18.10
C ASP A 150 -20.43 -3.41 -18.67
N ASP A 151 -20.27 -4.42 -17.82
CA ASP A 151 -20.30 -5.85 -18.14
C ASP A 151 -19.17 -6.28 -19.11
N ARG A 152 -18.08 -5.50 -19.21
CA ARG A 152 -16.92 -5.81 -20.06
C ARG A 152 -15.64 -5.87 -19.24
N LYS A 153 -14.74 -6.77 -19.60
CA LYS A 153 -13.45 -6.89 -18.93
C LYS A 153 -12.56 -5.72 -19.28
N ASP A 154 -12.16 -5.02 -18.24
CA ASP A 154 -11.08 -4.05 -18.25
C ASP A 154 -9.76 -4.76 -17.90
N ILE A 155 -8.65 -4.10 -18.19
CA ILE A 155 -7.30 -4.60 -17.90
C ILE A 155 -6.77 -3.88 -16.66
N ILE A 156 -6.36 -4.65 -15.67
CA ILE A 156 -5.69 -4.19 -14.45
C ILE A 156 -4.24 -4.64 -14.52
N ILE A 157 -3.31 -3.70 -14.42
CA ILE A 157 -1.87 -3.99 -14.33
C ILE A 157 -1.32 -3.33 -13.07
N LEU A 158 -0.66 -4.13 -12.24
CA LEU A 158 0.11 -3.65 -11.11
C LEU A 158 1.59 -3.79 -11.45
N MET A 159 2.27 -2.67 -11.49
CA MET A 159 3.72 -2.62 -11.58
C MET A 159 4.29 -2.16 -10.25
N GLU A 160 5.50 -2.57 -9.93
CA GLU A 160 6.21 -2.16 -8.73
C GLU A 160 7.51 -1.48 -9.11
N TYR A 161 7.84 -0.40 -8.39
CA TYR A 161 9.12 0.27 -8.48
C TYR A 161 9.64 0.64 -7.08
N VAL A 162 10.95 0.77 -6.95
CA VAL A 162 11.59 1.30 -5.74
C VAL A 162 12.05 2.73 -6.00
N THR A 163 11.88 3.61 -5.03
CA THR A 163 12.26 5.03 -5.17
C THR A 163 13.76 5.25 -5.00
N GLY A 164 14.44 4.36 -4.26
CA GLY A 164 15.85 4.49 -3.88
C GLY A 164 16.14 5.63 -2.90
N ALA A 165 15.11 6.30 -2.36
CA ALA A 165 15.24 7.49 -1.53
C ALA A 165 14.42 7.38 -0.24
N GLY A 166 15.00 7.86 0.87
CA GLY A 166 14.38 7.84 2.20
C GLY A 166 14.49 6.50 2.92
N GLN A 167 13.96 6.42 4.14
CA GLN A 167 13.99 5.19 4.96
C GLN A 167 13.29 4.02 4.28
N MET A 168 12.17 4.27 3.59
CA MET A 168 11.44 3.27 2.81
C MET A 168 11.91 3.20 1.34
N GLY A 169 13.11 3.67 1.02
CA GLY A 169 13.59 3.80 -0.36
C GLY A 169 13.72 2.47 -1.10
N THR A 170 13.87 1.37 -0.36
CA THR A 170 13.94 0.01 -0.89
C THR A 170 12.60 -0.72 -0.87
N VAL A 171 11.60 -0.18 -0.18
CA VAL A 171 10.25 -0.78 -0.10
C VAL A 171 9.51 -0.46 -1.41
N PRO A 172 9.06 -1.48 -2.16
CA PRO A 172 8.33 -1.28 -3.42
C PRO A 172 7.10 -0.38 -3.27
N VAL A 173 6.79 0.35 -4.34
CA VAL A 173 5.57 1.14 -4.54
C VAL A 173 4.83 0.58 -5.73
N SER A 174 3.55 0.28 -5.57
CA SER A 174 2.73 -0.14 -6.72
C SER A 174 2.26 1.06 -7.54
N GLN A 175 2.52 1.03 -8.84
CA GLN A 175 1.81 1.81 -9.84
C GLN A 175 0.66 0.96 -10.40
N LEU A 176 -0.56 1.49 -10.32
CA LEU A 176 -1.76 0.86 -10.88
C LEU A 176 -2.04 1.43 -12.26
N LEU A 177 -2.20 0.56 -13.25
CA LEU A 177 -2.76 0.91 -14.56
C LEU A 177 -4.12 0.23 -14.73
N LEU A 178 -5.13 1.00 -15.12
CA LEU A 178 -6.45 0.49 -15.50
C LEU A 178 -6.79 0.93 -16.92
N TYR A 179 -7.10 -0.03 -17.79
CA TYR A 179 -7.57 0.24 -19.14
C TYR A 179 -8.99 -0.26 -19.32
N LYS A 180 -9.90 0.68 -19.54
CA LYS A 180 -11.30 0.37 -19.82
C LYS A 180 -11.49 -0.11 -21.24
N GLN A 181 -12.30 -1.14 -21.42
CA GLN A 181 -12.70 -1.59 -22.74
C GLN A 181 -13.73 -0.64 -23.39
N THR A 182 -13.50 -0.28 -24.64
CA THR A 182 -14.35 0.61 -25.45
C THR A 182 -14.55 0.02 -26.84
N GLU A 183 -15.51 0.55 -27.60
CA GLU A 183 -15.72 0.14 -29.00
C GLU A 183 -14.50 0.38 -29.89
N SER A 184 -13.68 1.37 -29.56
CA SER A 184 -12.43 1.71 -30.27
C SER A 184 -11.19 0.99 -29.74
N GLY A 185 -11.32 0.08 -28.77
CA GLY A 185 -10.19 -0.61 -28.12
C GLY A 185 -10.09 -0.28 -26.64
N PHE A 186 -8.89 -0.04 -26.12
CA PHE A 186 -8.65 0.16 -24.70
C PHE A 186 -8.23 1.60 -24.40
N VAL A 187 -8.76 2.19 -23.33
CA VAL A 187 -8.42 3.55 -22.91
C VAL A 187 -8.05 3.55 -21.44
N GLN A 188 -6.92 4.16 -21.09
CA GLN A 188 -6.50 4.27 -19.70
C GLN A 188 -7.50 5.15 -18.91
N ASP A 189 -8.01 4.65 -17.79
CA ASP A 189 -9.01 5.34 -16.97
C ASP A 189 -8.36 5.88 -15.68
N GLN A 190 -7.87 7.11 -15.72
CA GLN A 190 -7.19 7.76 -14.57
C GLN A 190 -8.10 7.98 -13.38
N ALA A 191 -9.35 8.37 -13.60
CA ALA A 191 -10.30 8.58 -12.52
C ALA A 191 -10.56 7.28 -11.75
N LEU A 192 -10.66 6.15 -12.46
CA LEU A 192 -10.84 4.85 -11.84
C LEU A 192 -9.58 4.39 -11.08
N GLN A 193 -8.39 4.69 -11.60
CA GLN A 193 -7.11 4.42 -10.93
C GLN A 193 -7.01 5.21 -9.62
N GLU A 194 -7.28 6.52 -9.67
CA GLU A 194 -7.26 7.40 -8.50
C GLU A 194 -8.28 6.96 -7.45
N LYS A 195 -9.50 6.61 -7.87
CA LYS A 195 -10.51 6.06 -6.97
C LYS A 195 -10.03 4.79 -6.28
N ALA A 196 -9.48 3.83 -7.04
CA ALA A 196 -8.96 2.59 -6.48
C ALA A 196 -7.82 2.85 -5.50
N ARG A 197 -6.89 3.76 -5.84
CA ARG A 197 -5.74 4.11 -5.00
C ARG A 197 -6.16 4.84 -3.73
N ALA A 198 -7.11 5.76 -3.80
CA ALA A 198 -7.60 6.49 -2.64
C ALA A 198 -8.37 5.62 -1.64
N GLY A 199 -8.95 4.50 -2.10
CA GLY A 199 -9.73 3.59 -1.26
C GLY A 199 -8.90 2.61 -0.41
N VAL A 200 -7.57 2.56 -0.57
CA VAL A 200 -6.66 1.75 0.26
C VAL A 200 -5.34 2.48 0.54
N PRO A 201 -4.81 2.45 1.78
CA PRO A 201 -3.58 3.19 2.12
C PRO A 201 -2.29 2.38 1.87
N TYR A 202 -2.39 1.20 1.24
CA TYR A 202 -1.24 0.31 1.07
C TYR A 202 -0.27 0.83 0.04
N ARG A 203 1.01 0.76 0.37
CA ARG A 203 2.10 1.06 -0.56
C ARG A 203 2.19 0.02 -1.67
N ILE A 204 2.08 -1.26 -1.30
CA ILE A 204 2.11 -2.42 -2.20
C ILE A 204 0.69 -2.97 -2.33
N LEU A 205 0.20 -3.07 -3.57
CA LEU A 205 -1.16 -3.49 -3.87
C LEU A 205 -1.22 -4.91 -4.41
N THR A 206 -2.32 -5.59 -4.11
CA THR A 206 -2.79 -6.77 -4.84
C THR A 206 -4.00 -6.41 -5.70
N ILE A 207 -4.39 -7.31 -6.63
CA ILE A 207 -5.64 -7.16 -7.39
C ILE A 207 -6.85 -7.06 -6.44
N GLN A 208 -6.82 -7.77 -5.31
CA GLN A 208 -7.92 -7.70 -4.34
C GLN A 208 -7.98 -6.34 -3.63
N ASP A 209 -6.83 -5.68 -3.43
CA ASP A 209 -6.78 -4.33 -2.86
C ASP A 209 -7.32 -3.31 -3.86
N VAL A 210 -7.05 -3.47 -5.16
CA VAL A 210 -7.67 -2.64 -6.21
C VAL A 210 -9.20 -2.76 -6.16
N MET A 211 -9.73 -3.98 -6.10
CA MET A 211 -11.18 -4.19 -5.98
C MET A 211 -11.75 -3.60 -4.69
N THR A 212 -11.01 -3.72 -3.59
CA THR A 212 -11.38 -3.14 -2.30
C THR A 212 -11.44 -1.62 -2.38
N GLY A 213 -10.42 -1.00 -2.97
CA GLY A 213 -10.32 0.45 -3.11
C GLY A 213 -11.44 1.02 -3.96
N LEU A 214 -11.79 0.36 -5.07
CA LEU A 214 -12.92 0.75 -5.92
C LEU A 214 -14.28 0.76 -5.20
N ALA A 215 -14.43 -0.10 -4.19
CA ALA A 215 -15.64 -0.24 -3.38
C ALA A 215 -15.59 0.59 -2.08
N THR A 216 -14.49 1.27 -1.79
CA THR A 216 -14.27 2.00 -0.53
C THR A 216 -14.31 3.50 -0.78
N GLU A 217 -15.13 4.21 -0.01
CA GLU A 217 -15.07 5.68 0.00
C GLU A 217 -13.72 6.13 0.58
N PRO A 218 -13.05 7.15 0.01
CA PRO A 218 -11.72 7.57 0.46
C PRO A 218 -11.62 7.87 1.96
N SER A 219 -12.69 8.42 2.57
CA SER A 219 -12.75 8.69 4.01
C SER A 219 -12.69 7.44 4.89
N ASP A 220 -13.09 6.29 4.34
CA ASP A 220 -13.13 5.01 5.03
C ASP A 220 -11.88 4.16 4.78
N SER A 221 -10.99 4.59 3.87
CA SER A 221 -9.78 3.88 3.45
C SER A 221 -8.89 3.47 4.63
N VAL A 222 -8.34 4.46 5.35
CA VAL A 222 -7.42 4.23 6.46
C VAL A 222 -8.10 3.49 7.64
N PRO A 223 -9.29 3.91 8.13
CA PRO A 223 -9.98 3.19 9.21
C PRO A 223 -10.28 1.73 8.88
N ASN A 224 -10.67 1.42 7.63
CA ASN A 224 -10.98 0.06 7.21
C ASN A 224 -9.72 -0.79 7.07
N ALA A 225 -8.61 -0.22 6.57
CA ALA A 225 -7.35 -0.93 6.42
C ALA A 225 -6.81 -1.35 7.80
N TRP A 226 -6.76 -0.43 8.77
CA TRP A 226 -6.32 -0.76 10.13
C TRP A 226 -7.23 -1.81 10.79
N LYS A 227 -8.56 -1.70 10.65
CA LYS A 227 -9.48 -2.74 11.17
C LYS A 227 -9.26 -4.14 10.56
N LYS A 228 -8.70 -4.23 9.35
CA LYS A 228 -8.41 -5.50 8.67
C LYS A 228 -7.07 -6.11 9.09
N LEU A 229 -6.17 -5.32 9.67
CA LEU A 229 -4.91 -5.82 10.21
C LEU A 229 -5.18 -6.92 11.22
N LYS A 230 -4.58 -8.08 11.01
CA LYS A 230 -4.77 -9.23 11.88
C LYS A 230 -3.91 -9.10 13.13
N SER A 231 -4.43 -9.53 14.27
CA SER A 231 -3.62 -9.74 15.47
C SER A 231 -2.62 -10.91 15.28
N GLY A 232 -1.58 -10.91 16.11
CA GLY A 232 -0.51 -11.90 16.09
C GLY A 232 0.87 -11.27 15.93
N ASP A 233 1.85 -12.12 15.68
CA ASP A 233 3.25 -11.73 15.64
C ASP A 233 3.67 -11.35 14.22
N TYR A 234 4.31 -10.20 14.11
CA TYR A 234 4.95 -9.70 12.91
C TYR A 234 6.45 -9.66 13.20
N GLU A 235 7.25 -10.29 12.37
CA GLU A 235 8.71 -10.36 12.55
C GLU A 235 9.41 -9.46 11.54
N LEU A 236 10.43 -8.74 12.02
CA LEU A 236 11.31 -7.93 11.20
C LEU A 236 11.99 -8.82 10.14
N GLU A 237 11.87 -8.43 8.87
CA GLU A 237 12.53 -9.11 7.77
C GLU A 237 14.05 -9.10 7.96
N GLY A 238 14.67 -10.28 7.81
CA GLY A 238 16.11 -10.46 8.04
C GLY A 238 16.50 -10.76 9.49
N SER A 239 15.53 -10.96 10.39
CA SER A 239 15.80 -11.49 11.73
C SER A 239 16.46 -12.88 11.68
N ASP A 240 17.41 -13.13 12.59
CA ASP A 240 18.18 -14.37 12.75
C ASP A 240 18.49 -14.63 14.24
N GLU A 241 19.38 -15.59 14.55
CA GLU A 241 19.73 -15.91 15.94
C GLU A 241 20.54 -14.82 16.68
N LEU A 242 21.12 -13.86 15.97
CA LEU A 242 21.95 -12.80 16.56
C LEU A 242 21.19 -11.48 16.69
N GLN A 243 20.20 -11.25 15.86
CA GLN A 243 19.41 -10.03 15.91
C GLN A 243 18.01 -10.23 15.38
N GLY A 244 17.07 -9.48 15.92
CA GLY A 244 15.71 -9.50 15.41
C GLY A 244 14.79 -8.62 16.21
N SER A 245 13.59 -8.46 15.67
CA SER A 245 12.51 -7.78 16.37
C SER A 245 11.16 -8.36 15.98
N THR A 246 10.26 -8.40 16.96
CA THR A 246 8.88 -8.86 16.80
C THR A 246 7.94 -7.78 17.30
N VAL A 247 6.96 -7.41 16.48
CA VAL A 247 5.79 -6.65 16.90
C VAL A 247 4.63 -7.62 17.08
N THR A 248 4.16 -7.79 18.32
CA THR A 248 2.93 -8.52 18.60
C THR A 248 1.76 -7.56 18.57
N VAL A 249 0.90 -7.69 17.57
CA VAL A 249 -0.36 -6.95 17.49
C VAL A 249 -1.40 -7.64 18.36
N GLU A 250 -1.82 -6.99 19.44
CA GLU A 250 -2.74 -7.56 20.43
C GLU A 250 -4.19 -7.24 20.11
N LYS A 251 -4.46 -5.97 19.77
CA LYS A 251 -5.80 -5.48 19.46
C LYS A 251 -5.73 -4.35 18.47
N VAL A 252 -6.66 -4.35 17.51
CA VAL A 252 -6.75 -3.30 16.49
C VAL A 252 -8.13 -2.67 16.47
N ALA A 253 -8.18 -1.36 16.32
CA ALA A 253 -9.37 -0.55 16.05
C ALA A 253 -9.08 0.41 14.87
N ALA A 254 -10.05 1.22 14.49
CA ALA A 254 -9.89 2.16 13.37
C ALA A 254 -8.81 3.23 13.63
N ASP A 255 -8.66 3.65 14.89
CA ASP A 255 -7.85 4.80 15.30
C ASP A 255 -6.82 4.44 16.37
N ARG A 256 -6.72 3.15 16.72
CA ARG A 256 -5.90 2.65 17.83
C ARG A 256 -5.34 1.27 17.55
N LEU A 257 -4.09 1.07 17.93
CA LEU A 257 -3.38 -0.20 17.87
C LEU A 257 -2.74 -0.48 19.24
N GLN A 258 -3.11 -1.61 19.84
CA GLN A 258 -2.43 -2.14 21.03
C GLN A 258 -1.44 -3.20 20.60
N PHE A 259 -0.20 -3.07 21.06
CA PHE A 259 0.89 -3.92 20.62
C PHE A 259 1.93 -4.13 21.72
N ARG A 260 2.78 -5.13 21.53
CA ARG A 260 4.07 -5.29 22.21
C ARG A 260 5.17 -5.28 21.17
N LEU A 261 6.36 -4.85 21.58
CA LEU A 261 7.54 -4.89 20.73
C LEU A 261 8.69 -5.51 21.52
N ASP A 262 9.27 -6.56 20.98
CA ASP A 262 10.49 -7.16 21.49
C ASP A 262 11.59 -7.02 20.44
N ALA A 263 12.81 -6.72 20.86
CA ALA A 263 13.96 -6.58 19.98
C ALA A 263 15.24 -7.01 20.71
N PHE A 264 16.17 -7.60 19.97
CA PHE A 264 17.43 -8.06 20.53
C PHE A 264 18.59 -7.93 19.55
N TYR A 265 19.79 -7.86 20.12
CA TYR A 265 21.05 -7.88 19.38
C TYR A 265 22.16 -8.57 20.18
N ALA A 266 22.92 -9.43 19.51
CA ALA A 266 24.15 -10.06 19.97
C ALA A 266 25.24 -9.79 18.92
N ALA A 267 26.46 -9.49 19.39
CA ALA A 267 27.58 -9.19 18.48
C ALA A 267 28.07 -10.42 17.70
N ASP A 268 27.98 -11.60 18.31
CA ASP A 268 28.36 -12.90 17.77
C ASP A 268 27.66 -14.02 18.57
N GLU A 269 27.78 -15.26 18.08
CA GLU A 269 27.20 -16.45 18.73
C GLU A 269 27.75 -16.64 20.15
N GLU A 270 29.03 -16.39 20.40
CA GLU A 270 29.65 -16.54 21.72
C GLU A 270 29.09 -15.52 22.73
N ALA A 271 28.79 -14.31 22.28
CA ALA A 271 28.12 -13.29 23.07
C ALA A 271 26.68 -13.72 23.37
N ALA A 272 25.94 -14.24 22.39
CA ALA A 272 24.59 -14.75 22.60
C ALA A 272 24.55 -15.87 23.65
N GLU A 273 25.45 -16.87 23.53
CA GLU A 273 25.53 -18.00 24.47
C GLU A 273 25.89 -17.58 25.90
N ARG A 274 26.68 -16.53 26.05
CA ARG A 274 27.08 -15.98 27.36
C ARG A 274 26.10 -14.96 27.94
N GLY A 275 24.98 -14.69 27.25
CA GLY A 275 23.99 -13.70 27.67
C GLY A 275 24.41 -12.24 27.44
N GLY A 276 25.43 -12.00 26.61
CA GLY A 276 25.83 -10.69 26.11
C GLY A 276 24.88 -10.14 25.05
N VAL A 277 23.58 -10.20 25.32
CA VAL A 277 22.50 -9.79 24.42
C VAL A 277 21.94 -8.47 24.92
N ASN A 278 21.91 -7.46 24.05
CA ASN A 278 21.16 -6.24 24.30
C ASN A 278 19.70 -6.50 23.97
N ILE A 279 18.81 -6.21 24.90
CA ILE A 279 17.38 -6.41 24.76
C ILE A 279 16.70 -5.05 24.85
N GLY A 280 15.73 -4.83 23.98
CA GLY A 280 14.86 -3.67 23.99
C GLY A 280 13.40 -4.14 23.91
N ASN A 281 12.54 -3.61 24.77
CA ASN A 281 11.14 -4.03 24.81
C ASN A 281 10.15 -2.89 25.10
N ILE A 282 8.96 -3.02 24.53
CA ILE A 282 7.74 -2.28 24.87
C ILE A 282 6.73 -3.34 25.30
N GLU A 283 6.54 -3.48 26.62
CA GLU A 283 5.64 -4.52 27.16
C GLU A 283 4.16 -4.26 26.90
N SER A 284 3.78 -3.00 26.67
CA SER A 284 2.43 -2.60 26.30
C SER A 284 2.45 -1.20 25.68
N GLY A 285 2.30 -1.15 24.36
CA GLY A 285 2.22 0.06 23.57
C GLY A 285 0.79 0.32 23.10
N GLU A 286 0.37 1.59 23.13
CA GLU A 286 -0.86 2.06 22.50
C GLU A 286 -0.52 3.14 21.46
N ALA A 287 -0.59 2.77 20.18
CA ALA A 287 -0.42 3.70 19.08
C ALA A 287 -1.78 4.28 18.66
N THR A 288 -1.77 5.55 18.24
CA THR A 288 -2.94 6.28 17.76
C THR A 288 -2.72 6.77 16.35
N ILE A 289 -3.81 6.89 15.59
CA ILE A 289 -3.74 7.28 14.18
C ILE A 289 -3.15 8.68 13.98
N SER A 290 -2.26 8.83 13.01
CA SER A 290 -1.71 10.10 12.55
C SER A 290 -1.49 10.03 11.03
N GLY A 291 -2.36 10.68 10.27
CA GLY A 291 -2.40 10.49 8.81
C GLY A 291 -2.82 9.07 8.46
N GLU A 292 -1.97 8.34 7.75
CA GLU A 292 -2.19 6.94 7.37
C GLU A 292 -1.57 5.95 8.38
N ASP A 293 -0.72 6.45 9.28
CA ASP A 293 0.11 5.65 10.19
C ASP A 293 -0.47 5.54 11.60
N MET A 294 -0.04 4.52 12.33
CA MET A 294 -0.22 4.42 13.78
C MET A 294 1.05 4.90 14.47
N VAL A 295 0.91 5.87 15.38
CA VAL A 295 2.05 6.48 16.08
C VAL A 295 1.94 6.25 17.58
N PHE A 296 2.98 5.66 18.15
CA PHE A 296 3.19 5.53 19.59
C PHE A 296 4.23 6.55 20.05
N ARG A 297 4.02 7.15 21.22
CA ARG A 297 4.94 8.12 21.82
C ARG A 297 5.17 7.80 23.29
N ASP A 298 6.44 7.82 23.70
CA ASP A 298 6.85 7.77 25.10
C ASP A 298 7.99 8.76 25.34
N GLY A 299 7.69 9.87 26.00
CA GLY A 299 8.64 10.98 26.16
C GLY A 299 9.08 11.57 24.81
N GLU A 300 10.38 11.54 24.53
CA GLU A 300 10.98 12.00 23.27
C GLU A 300 11.10 10.90 22.20
N PHE A 301 10.69 9.67 22.53
CA PHE A 301 10.65 8.57 21.58
C PHE A 301 9.31 8.54 20.84
N GLU A 302 9.39 8.32 19.53
CA GLU A 302 8.24 8.12 18.67
C GLU A 302 8.46 6.85 17.82
N LEU A 303 7.46 5.99 17.78
CA LEU A 303 7.42 4.82 16.90
C LEU A 303 6.29 5.00 15.91
N THR A 304 6.63 5.01 14.62
CA THR A 304 5.65 5.03 13.53
C THR A 304 5.49 3.64 12.95
N ILE A 305 4.24 3.20 12.82
CA ILE A 305 3.87 1.90 12.25
C ILE A 305 2.97 2.18 11.04
N SER A 306 3.46 1.83 9.85
CA SER A 306 2.78 2.05 8.57
C SER A 306 2.28 0.73 7.98
N LEU A 307 1.13 0.75 7.31
CA LEU A 307 0.65 -0.41 6.53
C LEU A 307 1.31 -0.40 5.14
N ILE A 308 2.28 -1.29 4.91
CA ILE A 308 2.85 -1.46 3.55
C ILE A 308 1.91 -2.32 2.70
N ALA A 309 1.38 -3.39 3.30
CA ALA A 309 0.40 -4.30 2.71
C ALA A 309 -0.50 -4.86 3.81
N ASN A 310 -1.56 -5.59 3.46
CA ASN A 310 -2.52 -6.13 4.43
C ASN A 310 -1.91 -7.08 5.49
N ASN A 311 -0.71 -7.61 5.26
CA ASN A 311 0.02 -8.49 6.18
C ASN A 311 1.45 -8.00 6.47
N LYS A 312 1.81 -6.79 6.04
CA LYS A 312 3.15 -6.22 6.21
C LYS A 312 3.08 -4.82 6.80
N LEU A 313 3.90 -4.60 7.82
CA LEU A 313 4.07 -3.31 8.47
C LEU A 313 5.44 -2.74 8.10
N TYR A 314 5.55 -1.43 8.03
CA TYR A 314 6.83 -0.76 8.21
C TYR A 314 6.87 -0.18 9.62
N VAL A 315 7.96 -0.39 10.33
CA VAL A 315 8.18 0.24 11.63
C VAL A 315 9.35 1.20 11.49
N SER A 316 9.23 2.38 12.08
CA SER A 316 10.30 3.39 12.14
C SER A 316 10.44 3.92 13.55
N ASP A 317 11.65 3.85 14.10
CA ASP A 317 12.04 4.53 15.33
C ASP A 317 12.46 5.97 15.01
N ASN A 318 11.60 6.91 15.40
CA ASN A 318 11.83 8.34 15.21
C ASN A 318 12.27 8.98 16.53
N GLY A 319 13.26 9.85 16.48
CA GLY A 319 13.71 10.63 17.64
C GLY A 319 14.89 10.00 18.39
N VAL A 320 14.85 10.05 19.73
CA VAL A 320 15.93 9.55 20.59
C VAL A 320 15.81 8.03 20.72
N GLY A 321 16.93 7.31 20.63
CA GLY A 321 16.95 5.85 20.73
C GLY A 321 16.32 5.37 22.04
N TYR A 322 15.28 4.55 21.93
CA TYR A 322 14.56 3.95 23.05
C TYR A 322 15.14 2.59 23.46
N PHE A 323 15.72 1.88 22.49
CA PHE A 323 16.29 0.57 22.70
C PHE A 323 17.79 0.64 23.01
N GLY A 324 18.31 -0.42 23.63
CA GLY A 324 19.73 -0.52 23.96
C GLY A 324 20.65 -0.34 22.75
N HIS A 325 21.93 -0.12 23.00
CA HIS A 325 22.92 0.07 21.94
C HIS A 325 22.88 -1.09 20.91
N ASN A 326 22.85 -0.75 19.61
CA ASN A 326 22.74 -1.70 18.49
C ASN A 326 21.43 -2.51 18.40
N VAL A 327 20.38 -2.14 19.13
CA VAL A 327 19.06 -2.77 18.98
C VAL A 327 18.28 -1.99 17.93
N TRP A 328 17.96 -2.64 16.81
CA TRP A 328 17.28 -2.04 15.66
C TRP A 328 15.85 -2.57 15.54
N VAL A 329 14.91 -1.66 15.30
CA VAL A 329 13.49 -1.99 15.13
C VAL A 329 12.88 -1.37 13.87
N HIS A 330 13.68 -0.66 13.08
CA HIS A 330 13.20 -0.09 11.83
C HIS A 330 13.23 -1.14 10.72
N GLY A 331 12.21 -1.14 9.87
CA GLY A 331 12.17 -2.00 8.69
C GLY A 331 10.81 -2.60 8.41
N GLU A 332 10.79 -3.56 7.49
CA GLU A 332 9.59 -4.29 7.09
C GLU A 332 9.34 -5.45 8.06
N TYR A 333 8.13 -5.55 8.58
CA TYR A 333 7.68 -6.62 9.45
C TYR A 333 6.59 -7.42 8.74
N GLU A 334 6.77 -8.74 8.66
CA GLU A 334 5.79 -9.64 8.03
C GLU A 334 5.16 -10.55 9.08
N ARG A 335 3.84 -10.72 8.98
CA ARG A 335 3.09 -11.61 9.88
C ARG A 335 3.56 -13.05 9.72
N LYS A 336 3.85 -13.73 10.83
CA LYS A 336 3.98 -15.19 10.87
C LYS A 336 2.60 -15.79 11.09
N ASP A 337 2.19 -16.69 10.20
CA ASP A 337 0.92 -17.43 10.32
C ASP A 337 1.00 -18.57 11.35
#